data_AF-A0A1V5U875-F1
#
_entry.id   AF-A0A1V5U875-F1
#
_cell.length_a   1.000
_cell.length_b   1.000
_cell.length_c   1.000
_cell.angle_alpha   90.00
_cell.angle_beta   90.00
_cell.angle_gamma   90.00
#
_symmetry.space_group_name_H-M   'P 1'
#
loop_
_entity.id
_entity.type
_entity.pdbx_description
1 polymer ?
#
loop_
_entity_poly.entity_id
_entity_poly.type
_entity_poly.pdbx_seq_one_letter_code
_entity_poly.pdbx_strand_id
1 'polypeptide(L)'
;MNKVFLKDLQKKPSGAVFMSGSGTNAEKILDTHVRLGERSAWRPALIVTDRPRTSRAREIAGKYNLPLAEHGIVSFYRAHGLDKVTLETTDGRRVRDLWTDELRAKIAPFHIDFGILAGFVPLTNLVGELPCLNVHPGDLTFEKNGRRYLVGLHSVPVELAILEGHSALRSSVILVQPYTPGAAEMDSGHILGISEPVGIELQGHTVEELRAIFAARRNGHRHGANLDLLYALAEINQERLKKKGDWSLYPRVVEDFARGCFAEDENGALLWRATPDAPFVRVRTVEYAANGCNPVFG
;
A
#
# COMPACT_ATOMS: atom_id res chain seq x y z
N MET A 1 20.20 -17.53 9.70
CA MET A 1 19.04 -18.33 9.23
C MET A 1 18.01 -17.37 8.67
N ASN A 2 17.57 -17.54 7.42
CA ASN A 2 16.66 -16.59 6.77
C ASN A 2 15.27 -16.65 7.40
N LYS A 3 14.65 -15.49 7.60
CA LYS A 3 13.30 -15.39 8.17
C LYS A 3 12.31 -15.10 7.04
N VAL A 4 11.58 -16.12 6.61
CA VAL A 4 10.41 -15.91 5.73
C VAL A 4 9.37 -15.09 6.49
N PHE A 5 8.77 -14.10 5.81
CA PHE A 5 7.81 -13.20 6.47
C PHE A 5 6.55 -13.90 6.96
N LEU A 6 6.13 -14.97 6.29
CA LEU A 6 5.06 -15.87 6.74
C LEU A 6 5.62 -17.00 7.61
N LYS A 7 4.96 -17.24 8.74
CA LYS A 7 5.42 -18.19 9.78
C LYS A 7 5.17 -19.67 9.46
N ASP A 8 4.10 -19.96 8.71
CA ASP A 8 3.69 -21.32 8.36
C ASP A 8 3.34 -21.40 6.87
N LEU A 9 4.25 -21.97 6.09
CA LEU A 9 4.07 -22.19 4.65
C LEU A 9 3.44 -23.56 4.32
N GLN A 10 3.20 -24.42 5.32
CA GLN A 10 2.61 -25.74 5.07
C GLN A 10 1.10 -25.64 4.83
N LYS A 11 0.46 -24.61 5.39
CA LYS A 11 -0.93 -24.26 5.07
C LYS A 11 -1.00 -23.13 4.05
N LYS A 12 -2.10 -23.08 3.29
CA LYS A 12 -2.43 -21.95 2.43
C LYS A 12 -2.79 -20.73 3.31
N PRO A 13 -2.00 -19.63 3.31
CA PRO A 13 -2.20 -18.50 4.21
C PRO A 13 -3.53 -17.78 3.97
N SER A 14 -4.12 -17.27 5.05
CA SER A 14 -5.36 -16.49 5.04
C SER A 14 -5.08 -14.99 5.06
N GLY A 15 -5.65 -14.23 4.13
CA GLY A 15 -5.44 -12.79 4.00
C GLY A 15 -6.70 -11.97 4.28
N ALA A 16 -6.56 -10.85 5.00
CA ALA A 16 -7.60 -9.84 5.15
C ALA A 16 -7.38 -8.68 4.18
N VAL A 17 -8.43 -8.22 3.50
CA VAL A 17 -8.37 -7.06 2.61
C VAL A 17 -8.94 -5.83 3.31
N PHE A 18 -8.11 -4.83 3.58
CA PHE A 18 -8.48 -3.60 4.26
C PHE A 18 -8.70 -2.47 3.24
N MET A 19 -9.80 -1.72 3.37
CA MET A 19 -10.10 -0.61 2.46
C MET A 19 -10.95 0.50 3.08
N SER A 20 -10.72 1.74 2.65
CA SER A 20 -11.45 2.92 3.14
C SER A 20 -12.35 3.59 2.09
N GLY A 21 -12.22 3.24 0.81
CA GLY A 21 -12.82 3.99 -0.30
C GLY A 21 -13.43 3.12 -1.39
N SER A 22 -13.12 3.43 -2.65
CA SER A 22 -13.68 2.75 -3.83
C SER A 22 -13.31 1.27 -3.93
N GLY A 23 -12.20 0.84 -3.32
CA GLY A 23 -11.79 -0.56 -3.25
C GLY A 23 -11.31 -1.15 -4.56
N THR A 24 -10.93 -0.35 -5.55
CA THR A 24 -10.53 -0.88 -6.86
C THR A 24 -9.31 -1.82 -6.77
N ASN A 25 -8.34 -1.53 -5.91
CA ASN A 25 -7.22 -2.44 -5.64
C ASN A 25 -7.70 -3.74 -4.99
N ALA A 26 -8.66 -3.68 -4.05
CA ALA A 26 -9.27 -4.85 -3.42
C ALA A 26 -9.96 -5.75 -4.47
N GLU A 27 -10.76 -5.15 -5.35
CA GLU A 27 -11.42 -5.88 -6.45
C GLU A 27 -10.40 -6.57 -7.36
N LYS A 28 -9.30 -5.92 -7.75
CA LYS A 28 -8.29 -6.54 -8.64
C LYS A 28 -7.50 -7.67 -8.00
N ILE A 29 -7.26 -7.58 -6.70
CA ILE A 29 -6.65 -8.66 -5.93
C ILE A 29 -7.62 -9.86 -5.86
N LEU A 30 -8.90 -9.62 -5.56
CA LEU A 30 -9.92 -10.67 -5.48
C LEU A 30 -10.27 -11.27 -6.85
N ASP A 31 -10.36 -10.46 -7.91
CA ASP A 31 -10.50 -10.91 -9.30
C ASP A 31 -9.34 -11.84 -9.69
N THR A 32 -8.13 -11.53 -9.25
CA THR A 32 -6.94 -12.37 -9.50
C THR A 32 -7.03 -13.69 -8.74
N HIS A 33 -7.43 -13.66 -7.46
CA HIS A 33 -7.69 -14.88 -6.69
C HIS A 33 -8.73 -15.77 -7.40
N VAL A 34 -9.88 -15.21 -7.80
CA VAL A 34 -10.94 -15.96 -8.50
C VAL A 34 -10.42 -16.54 -9.82
N ARG A 35 -9.69 -15.75 -10.62
CA ARG A 35 -9.11 -16.20 -11.89
C ARG A 35 -8.08 -17.34 -11.71
N LEU A 36 -7.30 -17.30 -10.63
CA LEU A 36 -6.32 -18.34 -10.32
C LEU A 36 -6.97 -19.60 -9.75
N GLY A 37 -8.08 -19.47 -9.03
CA GLY A 37 -8.80 -20.56 -8.39
C GLY A 37 -7.91 -21.28 -7.37
N GLU A 38 -7.83 -22.61 -7.49
CA GLU A 38 -7.00 -23.44 -6.61
C GLU A 38 -5.51 -23.05 -6.64
N ARG A 39 -5.03 -22.51 -7.78
CA ARG A 39 -3.65 -22.07 -7.98
C ARG A 39 -3.29 -20.78 -7.23
N SER A 40 -4.27 -20.05 -6.71
CA SER A 40 -3.98 -18.91 -5.83
C SER A 40 -3.23 -19.40 -4.59
N ALA A 41 -2.21 -18.68 -4.17
CA ALA A 41 -1.36 -19.05 -3.05
C ALA A 41 -1.94 -18.69 -1.69
N TRP A 42 -3.09 -18.02 -1.64
CA TRP A 42 -3.73 -17.58 -0.40
C TRP A 42 -5.25 -17.74 -0.46
N ARG A 43 -5.89 -17.58 0.70
CA ARG A 43 -7.34 -17.59 0.87
C ARG A 43 -7.81 -16.22 1.38
N PRO A 44 -8.70 -15.51 0.68
CA PRO A 44 -9.37 -14.34 1.23
C PRO A 44 -10.23 -14.74 2.43
N ALA A 45 -10.00 -14.12 3.58
CA ALA A 45 -10.69 -14.44 4.82
C ALA A 45 -11.84 -13.49 5.13
N LEU A 46 -11.64 -12.19 4.87
CA LEU A 46 -12.62 -11.13 5.09
C LEU A 46 -12.22 -9.82 4.40
N ILE A 47 -13.20 -8.94 4.26
CA ILE A 47 -12.99 -7.52 3.98
C ILE A 47 -13.14 -6.71 5.25
N VAL A 48 -12.26 -5.73 5.44
CA VAL A 48 -12.26 -4.82 6.60
C VAL A 48 -12.41 -3.38 6.11
N THR A 49 -13.24 -2.59 6.78
CA THR A 49 -13.35 -1.15 6.49
C THR A 49 -13.48 -0.28 7.73
N ASP A 50 -12.78 0.85 7.70
CA ASP A 50 -12.90 1.95 8.67
C ASP A 50 -13.96 2.98 8.27
N ARG A 51 -14.57 2.84 7.09
CA ARG A 51 -15.56 3.79 6.54
C ARG A 51 -16.84 3.09 6.05
N PRO A 52 -17.58 2.40 6.93
CA PRO A 52 -18.73 1.57 6.56
C PRO A 52 -19.86 2.29 5.80
N ARG A 53 -19.94 3.62 5.93
CA ARG A 53 -20.95 4.45 5.26
C ARG A 53 -20.56 4.93 3.87
N THR A 54 -19.26 5.05 3.58
CA THR A 54 -18.77 5.72 2.36
C THR A 54 -17.85 4.85 1.51
N SER A 55 -17.37 3.71 2.03
CA SER A 55 -16.59 2.76 1.24
C SER A 55 -17.50 1.80 0.47
N ARG A 56 -16.96 1.18 -0.57
CA ARG A 56 -17.61 0.09 -1.33
C ARG A 56 -17.45 -1.29 -0.67
N ALA A 57 -17.03 -1.35 0.60
CA ALA A 57 -16.64 -2.61 1.23
C ALA A 57 -17.79 -3.63 1.29
N ARG A 58 -19.02 -3.21 1.60
CA ARG A 58 -20.20 -4.10 1.63
C ARG A 58 -20.56 -4.66 0.25
N GLU A 59 -20.48 -3.83 -0.78
CA GLU A 59 -20.70 -4.24 -2.17
C GLU A 59 -19.68 -5.31 -2.60
N ILE A 60 -18.39 -5.03 -2.36
CA ILE A 60 -17.29 -5.94 -2.72
C ILE A 60 -17.39 -7.23 -1.90
N ALA A 61 -17.67 -7.15 -0.59
CA ALA A 61 -17.82 -8.33 0.26
C ALA A 61 -18.95 -9.24 -0.24
N GLY A 62 -20.10 -8.65 -0.61
CA GLY A 62 -21.21 -9.40 -1.22
C GLY A 62 -20.82 -10.03 -2.56
N LYS A 63 -20.14 -9.28 -3.44
CA LYS A 63 -19.71 -9.76 -4.77
C LYS A 63 -18.82 -11.00 -4.70
N TYR A 64 -17.90 -11.06 -3.74
CA TYR A 64 -16.96 -12.19 -3.58
C TYR A 64 -17.40 -13.18 -2.48
N ASN A 65 -18.61 -13.02 -1.92
CA ASN A 65 -19.13 -13.84 -0.82
C ASN A 65 -18.17 -13.95 0.37
N LEU A 66 -17.61 -12.82 0.79
CA LEU A 66 -16.68 -12.73 1.90
C LEU A 66 -17.33 -12.13 3.15
N PRO A 67 -16.92 -12.57 4.35
CA PRO A 67 -17.24 -11.87 5.58
C PRO A 67 -16.79 -10.41 5.54
N LEU A 68 -17.54 -9.55 6.23
CA LEU A 68 -17.27 -8.12 6.33
C LEU A 68 -17.11 -7.71 7.80
N ALA A 69 -15.98 -7.11 8.14
CA ALA A 69 -15.75 -6.45 9.41
C ALA A 69 -15.78 -4.92 9.25
N GLU A 70 -16.80 -4.30 9.82
CA GLU A 70 -16.96 -2.84 9.83
C GLU A 70 -16.54 -2.26 11.18
N HIS A 71 -15.62 -1.30 11.17
CA HIS A 71 -15.21 -0.57 12.37
C HIS A 71 -14.92 0.90 12.09
N GLY A 72 -15.98 1.71 12.08
CA GLY A 72 -15.93 3.11 11.67
C GLY A 72 -15.03 4.00 12.53
N ILE A 73 -13.91 4.47 11.98
CA ILE A 73 -12.91 5.22 12.76
C ILE A 73 -13.39 6.62 13.16
N VAL A 74 -14.11 7.31 12.27
CA VAL A 74 -14.68 8.63 12.56
C VAL A 74 -15.77 8.54 13.62
N SER A 75 -16.65 7.52 13.52
CA SER A 75 -17.66 7.27 14.55
C SER A 75 -17.03 6.90 15.88
N PHE A 76 -15.93 6.13 15.86
CA PHE A 76 -15.22 5.77 17.07
C PHE A 76 -14.62 6.99 17.78
N TYR A 77 -13.96 7.88 17.04
CA TYR A 77 -13.43 9.12 17.61
C TYR A 77 -14.53 9.98 18.22
N ARG A 78 -15.66 10.15 17.53
CA ARG A 78 -16.77 10.95 18.03
C ARG A 78 -17.36 10.38 19.32
N ALA A 79 -17.45 9.05 19.43
CA ALA A 79 -17.85 8.38 20.66
C ALA A 79 -16.87 8.62 21.82
N HIS A 80 -15.62 8.97 21.52
CA HIS A 80 -14.58 9.35 22.48
C HIS A 80 -14.41 10.88 22.61
N GLY A 81 -15.37 11.68 22.12
CA GLY A 81 -15.35 13.14 22.22
C GLY A 81 -14.37 13.84 21.28
N LEU A 82 -13.93 13.17 20.21
CA LEU A 82 -12.95 13.69 19.25
C LEU A 82 -13.51 13.69 17.83
N ASP A 83 -13.31 14.77 17.07
CA ASP A 83 -13.66 14.78 15.65
C ASP A 83 -12.61 14.08 14.77
N LYS A 84 -11.34 14.18 15.19
CA LYS A 84 -10.19 13.56 14.55
C LYS A 84 -9.09 13.32 15.57
N VAL A 85 -8.18 12.41 15.22
CA VAL A 85 -6.99 12.09 16.00
C VAL A 85 -5.74 12.50 15.23
N THR A 86 -4.78 13.12 15.93
CA THR A 86 -3.39 13.24 15.48
C THR A 86 -2.51 12.28 16.28
N LEU A 87 -1.62 11.55 15.59
CA LEU A 87 -0.69 10.62 16.22
C LEU A 87 0.51 11.32 16.88
N GLU A 88 0.60 12.64 16.75
CA GLU A 88 1.62 13.46 17.43
C GLU A 88 1.33 13.60 18.93
N THR A 89 0.06 13.53 19.32
CA THR A 89 -0.36 13.63 20.73
C THR A 89 -0.48 12.27 21.40
N THR A 90 -0.17 12.22 22.70
CA THR A 90 -0.32 11.00 23.51
C THR A 90 -1.77 10.51 23.54
N ASP A 91 -2.72 11.43 23.74
CA ASP A 91 -4.15 11.08 23.75
C ASP A 91 -4.64 10.57 22.40
N GLY A 92 -4.18 11.19 21.31
CA GLY A 92 -4.50 10.73 19.97
C GLY A 92 -3.98 9.31 19.71
N ARG A 93 -2.74 9.02 20.11
CA ARG A 93 -2.19 7.64 20.04
C ARG A 93 -3.02 6.67 20.87
N ARG A 94 -3.33 7.00 22.13
CA ARG A 94 -4.15 6.17 23.00
C ARG A 94 -5.52 5.83 22.38
N VAL A 95 -6.21 6.82 21.79
CA VAL A 95 -7.51 6.57 21.14
C VAL A 95 -7.35 5.75 19.85
N ARG A 96 -6.26 5.94 19.09
CA ARG A 96 -5.95 5.07 17.94
C ARG A 96 -5.71 3.63 18.38
N ASP A 97 -4.98 3.42 19.47
CA ASP A 97 -4.65 2.10 19.99
C ASP A 97 -5.92 1.37 20.42
N LEU A 98 -6.82 2.04 21.14
CA LEU A 98 -8.14 1.48 21.51
C LEU A 98 -8.97 1.07 20.28
N TRP A 99 -8.99 1.90 19.24
CA TRP A 99 -9.66 1.56 17.98
C TRP A 99 -9.01 0.34 17.30
N THR A 100 -7.68 0.27 17.30
CA THR A 100 -6.95 -0.89 16.77
C THR A 100 -7.24 -2.15 17.58
N ASP A 101 -7.36 -2.05 18.90
CA ASP A 101 -7.67 -3.19 19.78
C ASP A 101 -9.08 -3.74 19.54
N GLU A 102 -10.08 -2.86 19.39
CA GLU A 102 -11.43 -3.28 19.01
C GLU A 102 -11.48 -3.90 17.61
N LEU A 103 -10.72 -3.34 16.66
CA LEU A 103 -10.59 -3.93 15.33
C LEU A 103 -9.95 -5.32 15.41
N ARG A 104 -8.90 -5.49 16.21
CA ARG A 104 -8.22 -6.77 16.42
C ARG A 104 -9.20 -7.82 16.94
N ALA A 105 -9.98 -7.50 17.96
CA ALA A 105 -10.98 -8.41 18.51
C ALA A 105 -12.03 -8.83 17.46
N LYS A 106 -12.45 -7.91 16.59
CA LYS A 106 -13.41 -8.19 15.51
C LYS A 106 -12.86 -9.15 14.44
N ILE A 107 -11.57 -9.06 14.13
CA ILE A 107 -10.95 -9.88 13.07
C ILE A 107 -10.31 -11.17 13.58
N ALA A 108 -10.11 -11.31 14.89
CA ALA A 108 -9.49 -12.49 15.50
C ALA A 108 -10.14 -13.84 15.12
N PRO A 109 -11.49 -13.98 15.03
CA PRO A 109 -12.13 -15.25 14.67
C PRO A 109 -11.80 -15.75 13.26
N PHE A 110 -11.26 -14.89 12.39
CA PHE A 110 -10.94 -15.24 11.01
C PHE A 110 -9.53 -15.82 10.83
N HIS A 111 -8.72 -15.87 11.90
CA HIS A 111 -7.39 -16.47 11.93
C HIS A 111 -6.52 -16.07 10.73
N ILE A 112 -6.40 -14.77 10.51
CA ILE A 112 -5.64 -14.23 9.38
C ILE A 112 -4.13 -14.34 9.62
N ASP A 113 -3.39 -14.61 8.55
CA ASP A 113 -1.94 -14.74 8.55
C ASP A 113 -1.26 -13.45 8.08
N PHE A 114 -1.94 -12.65 7.25
CA PHE A 114 -1.43 -11.36 6.74
C PHE A 114 -2.55 -10.39 6.33
N GLY A 115 -2.20 -9.12 6.19
CA GLY A 115 -3.09 -8.03 5.78
C GLY A 115 -2.73 -7.44 4.42
N ILE A 116 -3.74 -7.00 3.68
CA ILE A 116 -3.63 -6.38 2.36
C ILE A 116 -4.31 -5.00 2.46
N LEU A 117 -3.51 -3.93 2.57
CA LEU A 117 -3.98 -2.55 2.68
C LEU A 117 -4.29 -1.99 1.28
N ALA A 118 -5.50 -2.23 0.80
CA ALA A 118 -5.98 -1.82 -0.51
C ALA A 118 -6.62 -0.43 -0.48
N GLY A 119 -5.81 0.59 -0.19
CA GLY A 119 -6.29 1.97 0.02
C GLY A 119 -6.94 2.15 1.39
N PHE A 120 -6.33 1.53 2.41
CA PHE A 120 -6.71 1.70 3.81
C PHE A 120 -6.00 2.93 4.39
N VAL A 121 -6.78 3.91 4.80
CA VAL A 121 -6.28 5.23 5.22
C VAL A 121 -5.72 5.24 6.64
N PRO A 122 -6.32 4.56 7.63
CA PRO A 122 -5.78 4.61 8.99
C PRO A 122 -4.46 3.85 9.12
N LEU A 123 -3.48 4.48 9.75
CA LEU A 123 -2.37 3.74 10.38
C LEU A 123 -2.95 2.86 11.49
N THR A 124 -2.66 1.58 11.49
CA THR A 124 -3.11 0.64 12.51
C THR A 124 -1.91 -0.11 13.07
N ASN A 125 -1.89 -0.37 14.38
CA ASN A 125 -0.81 -1.15 14.99
C ASN A 125 -0.90 -2.65 14.70
N LEU A 126 -1.94 -3.12 13.99
CA LEU A 126 -2.01 -4.50 13.51
C LEU A 126 -0.76 -4.92 12.72
N VAL A 127 -0.09 -3.96 12.07
CA VAL A 127 1.15 -4.17 11.32
C VAL A 127 2.34 -4.61 12.20
N GLY A 128 2.24 -4.44 13.53
CA GLY A 128 3.23 -4.95 14.48
C GLY A 128 3.05 -6.42 14.86
N GLU A 129 1.88 -6.99 14.56
CA GLU A 129 1.49 -8.34 14.99
C GLU A 129 1.47 -9.34 13.82
N LEU A 130 1.06 -8.87 12.64
CA LEU A 130 1.04 -9.63 11.41
C LEU A 130 1.58 -8.81 10.23
N PRO A 131 2.22 -9.45 9.24
CA PRO A 131 2.72 -8.75 8.07
C PRO A 131 1.56 -8.13 7.29
N CYS A 132 1.72 -6.86 6.91
CA CYS A 132 0.74 -6.14 6.11
C CYS A 132 1.41 -5.56 4.87
N LEU A 133 0.76 -5.74 3.73
CA LEU A 133 1.24 -5.22 2.45
C LEU A 133 0.49 -3.93 2.13
N ASN A 134 1.18 -2.91 1.61
CA ASN A 134 0.55 -1.70 1.08
C ASN A 134 1.08 -1.40 -0.32
N VAL A 135 0.23 -0.85 -1.18
CA VAL A 135 0.64 -0.29 -2.47
C VAL A 135 0.71 1.23 -2.38
N HIS A 136 1.78 1.79 -2.90
CA HIS A 136 2.08 3.22 -2.90
C HIS A 136 2.18 3.76 -4.34
N PRO A 137 1.52 4.88 -4.66
CA PRO A 137 1.52 5.48 -6.00
C PRO A 137 2.79 6.29 -6.28
N GLY A 138 3.97 5.69 -6.11
CA GLY A 138 5.27 6.31 -6.37
C GLY A 138 6.41 5.28 -6.36
N ASP A 139 7.51 5.59 -7.05
CA ASP A 139 8.72 4.76 -7.04
C ASP A 139 9.50 5.00 -5.74
N LEU A 140 9.31 4.11 -4.76
CA LEU A 140 9.96 4.22 -3.46
C LEU A 140 11.45 3.85 -3.51
N THR A 141 11.97 3.39 -4.66
CA THR A 141 13.42 3.22 -4.87
C THR A 141 14.12 4.53 -5.22
N PHE A 142 13.36 5.58 -5.55
CA PHE A 142 13.90 6.91 -5.82
C PHE A 142 14.19 7.64 -4.50
N GLU A 143 15.47 7.87 -4.24
CA GLU A 143 15.96 8.50 -3.02
C GLU A 143 16.64 9.83 -3.31
N LYS A 144 16.49 10.78 -2.40
CA LYS A 144 17.28 12.02 -2.33
C LYS A 144 17.88 12.16 -0.95
N ASN A 145 19.18 12.42 -0.88
CA ASN A 145 19.91 12.55 0.39
C ASN A 145 19.72 11.33 1.31
N GLY A 146 19.69 10.12 0.73
CA GLY A 146 19.53 8.86 1.47
C GLY A 146 18.13 8.62 2.05
N ARG A 147 17.11 9.32 1.53
CA ARG A 147 15.71 9.21 1.96
C ARG A 147 14.78 9.03 0.79
N ARG A 148 13.71 8.25 0.96
CA ARG A 148 12.70 8.06 -0.08
C ARG A 148 12.06 9.41 -0.39
N TYR A 149 12.06 9.79 -1.67
CA TYR A 149 11.64 11.15 -2.05
C TYR A 149 10.18 11.19 -2.54
N LEU A 150 9.75 10.20 -3.32
CA LEU A 150 8.38 10.13 -3.86
C LEU A 150 7.39 9.56 -2.84
N VAL A 151 7.38 10.10 -1.63
CA VAL A 151 6.53 9.68 -0.50
C VAL A 151 5.36 10.65 -0.30
N GLY A 152 4.39 10.25 0.53
CA GLY A 152 3.25 11.08 0.89
C GLY A 152 1.91 10.52 0.41
N LEU A 153 0.84 11.26 0.68
CA LEU A 153 -0.53 10.79 0.44
C LEU A 153 -1.09 11.37 -0.87
N HIS A 154 -2.09 10.68 -1.42
CA HIS A 154 -2.87 11.15 -2.56
C HIS A 154 -2.00 11.44 -3.79
N SER A 155 -2.11 12.64 -4.38
CA SER A 155 -1.41 13.08 -5.59
C SER A 155 0.02 13.54 -5.34
N VAL A 156 0.45 13.69 -4.08
CA VAL A 156 1.76 14.25 -3.73
C VAL A 156 2.94 13.50 -4.36
N PRO A 157 3.02 12.15 -4.29
CA PRO A 157 4.10 11.41 -4.95
C PRO A 157 4.19 11.67 -6.46
N VAL A 158 3.05 11.85 -7.11
CA VAL A 158 2.96 12.11 -8.56
C VAL A 158 3.37 13.54 -8.89
N GLU A 159 2.94 14.52 -8.10
CA GLU A 159 3.41 15.91 -8.24
C GLU A 159 4.93 16.00 -8.09
N LEU A 160 5.50 15.33 -7.08
CA LEU A 160 6.95 15.29 -6.87
C LEU A 160 7.67 14.69 -8.08
N ALA A 161 7.21 13.55 -8.59
CA ALA A 161 7.82 12.93 -9.77
C ALA A 161 7.78 13.84 -11.01
N ILE A 162 6.67 14.54 -11.23
CA ILE A 162 6.52 15.55 -12.30
C ILE A 162 7.53 16.69 -12.11
N LEU A 163 7.59 17.27 -10.90
CA LEU A 163 8.46 18.41 -10.59
C LEU A 163 9.95 18.06 -10.67
N GLU A 164 10.30 16.80 -10.43
CA GLU A 164 11.64 16.25 -10.61
C GLU A 164 11.98 15.97 -12.09
N GLY A 165 11.00 16.07 -12.99
CA GLY A 165 11.19 15.85 -14.41
C GLY A 165 11.30 14.37 -14.79
N HIS A 166 10.70 13.47 -14.01
CA HIS A 166 10.60 12.07 -14.42
C HIS A 166 9.78 11.96 -15.70
N SER A 167 10.17 11.03 -16.58
CA SER A 167 9.39 10.68 -17.78
C SER A 167 8.34 9.59 -17.52
N ALA A 168 8.44 8.89 -16.40
CA ALA A 168 7.55 7.79 -16.03
C ALA A 168 7.38 7.68 -14.51
N LEU A 169 6.25 7.09 -14.10
CA LEU A 169 5.91 6.72 -12.74
C LEU A 169 6.03 5.20 -12.56
N ARG A 170 6.17 4.76 -11.32
CA ARG A 170 5.97 3.36 -10.92
C ARG A 170 5.14 3.30 -9.65
N SER A 171 4.43 2.18 -9.47
CA SER A 171 3.83 1.83 -8.19
C SER A 171 4.81 0.98 -7.40
N SER A 172 4.78 1.08 -6.08
CA SER A 172 5.60 0.26 -5.18
C SER A 172 4.73 -0.53 -4.22
N VAL A 173 5.02 -1.80 -3.98
CA VAL A 173 4.41 -2.57 -2.89
C VAL A 173 5.43 -2.74 -1.78
N ILE A 174 5.03 -2.41 -0.55
CA ILE A 174 5.88 -2.50 0.63
C ILE A 174 5.33 -3.48 1.65
N LEU A 175 6.24 -4.05 2.45
CA LEU A 175 5.91 -4.60 3.76
C LEU A 175 5.82 -3.44 4.76
N VAL A 176 4.63 -3.16 5.27
CA VAL A 176 4.38 -2.03 6.15
C VAL A 176 5.04 -2.25 7.50
N GLN A 177 5.68 -1.21 8.02
CA GLN A 177 6.27 -1.20 9.35
C GLN A 177 5.38 -0.43 10.34
N PRO A 178 5.41 -0.77 11.64
CA PRO A 178 4.76 0.01 12.67
C PRO A 178 5.18 1.48 12.65
N TYR A 179 4.21 2.37 12.82
CA TYR A 179 4.51 3.77 13.04
C TYR A 179 5.25 3.94 14.37
N THR A 180 6.44 4.55 14.32
CA THR A 180 7.20 4.93 15.50
C THR A 180 7.17 6.45 15.65
N PRO A 181 6.72 7.00 16.80
CA PRO A 181 6.73 8.44 17.02
C PRO A 181 8.12 9.04 16.81
N GLY A 182 8.22 10.07 15.96
CA GLY A 182 9.50 10.69 15.60
C GLY A 182 10.32 9.97 14.54
N ALA A 183 9.89 8.79 14.07
CA ALA A 183 10.46 8.19 12.87
C ALA A 183 9.99 8.97 11.63
N ALA A 184 10.93 9.25 10.74
CA ALA A 184 10.76 10.24 9.67
C ALA A 184 9.87 9.78 8.51
N GLU A 185 9.58 8.48 8.35
CA GLU A 185 9.04 7.97 7.09
C GLU A 185 7.91 6.95 7.30
N MET A 186 6.67 7.40 7.04
CA MET A 186 5.61 6.51 6.57
C MET A 186 6.08 5.97 5.21
N ASP A 187 5.96 4.66 4.97
CA ASP A 187 6.52 3.97 3.80
C ASP A 187 8.05 3.72 3.86
N SER A 188 8.61 3.31 5.00
CA SER A 188 10.03 2.93 5.14
C SER A 188 10.34 1.44 4.95
N GLY A 189 9.32 0.57 5.00
CA GLY A 189 9.53 -0.87 4.99
C GLY A 189 10.05 -1.43 3.66
N HIS A 190 10.38 -2.73 3.64
CA HIS A 190 10.92 -3.41 2.45
C HIS A 190 10.05 -3.17 1.24
N ILE A 191 10.66 -2.76 0.13
CA ILE A 191 9.99 -2.63 -1.17
C ILE A 191 10.00 -4.02 -1.80
N LEU A 192 8.89 -4.73 -1.69
CA LEU A 192 8.76 -6.10 -2.19
C LEU A 192 8.67 -6.14 -3.71
N GLY A 193 8.09 -5.11 -4.32
CA GLY A 193 8.10 -4.98 -5.77
C GLY A 193 7.73 -3.61 -6.28
N ILE A 194 8.12 -3.36 -7.54
CA ILE A 194 7.77 -2.17 -8.31
C ILE A 194 7.14 -2.57 -9.65
N SER A 195 6.27 -1.71 -10.18
CA SER A 195 5.66 -1.94 -11.49
C SER A 195 6.62 -1.61 -12.63
N GLU A 196 6.27 -2.05 -13.84
CA GLU A 196 6.80 -1.43 -15.06
C GLU A 196 6.56 0.09 -15.07
N PRO A 197 7.43 0.85 -15.74
CA PRO A 197 7.28 2.29 -15.88
C PRO A 197 6.00 2.66 -16.64
N VAL A 198 5.24 3.61 -16.07
CA VAL A 198 4.04 4.20 -16.68
C VAL A 198 4.37 5.63 -17.08
N GLY A 199 4.49 5.89 -18.39
CA GLY A 199 4.89 7.20 -18.91
C GLY A 199 4.00 8.35 -18.41
N ILE A 200 4.60 9.47 -18.02
CA ILE A 200 3.90 10.68 -17.55
C ILE A 200 3.36 11.47 -18.74
N GLU A 201 2.10 11.87 -18.67
CA GLU A 201 1.45 12.74 -19.65
C GLU A 201 1.32 14.15 -19.09
N LEU A 202 2.03 15.12 -19.68
CA LEU A 202 1.98 16.53 -19.31
C LEU A 202 1.02 17.35 -20.20
N GLN A 203 0.32 16.71 -21.15
CA GLN A 203 -0.64 17.35 -22.05
C GLN A 203 -0.09 18.57 -22.81
N GLY A 204 1.19 18.53 -23.18
CA GLY A 204 1.86 19.62 -23.90
C GLY A 204 2.51 20.68 -23.03
N HIS A 205 2.35 20.62 -21.70
CA HIS A 205 3.01 21.51 -20.75
C HIS A 205 4.46 21.11 -20.48
N THR A 206 5.29 22.10 -20.17
CA THR A 206 6.69 21.89 -19.78
C THR A 206 6.82 21.69 -18.27
N VAL A 207 7.88 21.02 -17.83
CA VAL A 207 8.14 20.85 -16.39
C VAL A 207 8.43 22.21 -15.74
N GLU A 208 9.03 23.15 -16.47
CA GLU A 208 9.33 24.50 -16.03
C GLU A 208 8.06 25.31 -15.71
N GLU A 209 7.03 25.20 -16.55
CA GLU A 209 5.70 25.78 -16.28
C GLU A 209 5.10 25.25 -14.98
N LEU A 210 5.18 23.93 -14.78
CA LEU A 210 4.62 23.27 -13.59
C LEU A 210 5.40 23.61 -12.31
N ARG A 211 6.72 23.78 -12.41
CA ARG A 211 7.56 24.29 -11.32
C ARG A 211 7.20 25.74 -10.96
N ALA A 212 6.93 26.59 -11.94
CA ALA A 212 6.49 27.97 -11.69
C ALA A 212 5.12 28.01 -10.98
N ILE A 213 4.18 27.16 -11.38
CA ILE A 213 2.89 26.99 -10.68
C ILE A 213 3.12 26.55 -9.24
N PHE A 214 3.95 25.54 -9.03
CA PHE A 214 4.26 25.04 -7.68
C PHE A 214 4.90 26.13 -6.80
N ALA A 215 5.86 26.89 -7.35
CA ALA A 215 6.53 27.98 -6.62
C ALA A 215 5.56 29.09 -6.19
N ALA A 216 4.45 29.29 -6.93
CA ALA A 216 3.41 30.25 -6.57
C ALA A 216 2.43 29.73 -5.51
N ARG A 217 2.43 28.42 -5.18
CA ARG A 217 1.51 27.84 -4.20
C ARG A 217 1.85 28.32 -2.79
N ARG A 218 0.88 28.95 -2.12
CA ARG A 218 0.96 29.26 -0.68
C ARG A 218 0.81 28.04 0.22
N ASN A 219 0.20 26.97 -0.27
CA ASN A 219 -0.17 25.77 0.50
C ASN A 219 0.75 24.56 0.23
N GLY A 220 1.84 24.72 -0.53
CA GLY A 220 2.74 23.61 -0.88
C GLY A 220 2.00 22.40 -1.47
N HIS A 221 2.28 21.21 -0.94
CA HIS A 221 1.66 19.94 -1.36
C HIS A 221 0.35 19.58 -0.64
N ARG A 222 -0.32 20.55 0.00
CA ARG A 222 -1.55 20.24 0.74
C ARG A 222 -2.64 19.69 -0.19
N HIS A 223 -2.97 18.40 -0.06
CA HIS A 223 -3.95 17.73 -0.89
C HIS A 223 -5.32 18.42 -0.85
N GLY A 224 -5.97 18.55 -2.02
CA GLY A 224 -7.27 19.20 -2.18
C GLY A 224 -7.28 20.72 -1.96
N ALA A 225 -6.16 21.33 -1.58
CA ALA A 225 -6.04 22.78 -1.38
C ALA A 225 -5.57 23.52 -2.63
N ASN A 226 -5.00 22.79 -3.60
CA ASN A 226 -4.56 23.34 -4.87
C ASN A 226 -5.43 22.75 -5.98
N LEU A 227 -6.15 23.60 -6.69
CA LEU A 227 -6.97 23.22 -7.85
C LEU A 227 -6.34 23.80 -9.14
N ASP A 228 -5.02 23.72 -9.22
CA ASP A 228 -4.22 24.22 -10.34
C ASP A 228 -3.89 23.10 -11.33
N LEU A 229 -3.20 23.48 -12.41
CA LEU A 229 -2.83 22.58 -13.50
C LEU A 229 -1.94 21.42 -13.03
N LEU A 230 -0.99 21.66 -12.11
CA LEU A 230 -0.12 20.59 -11.59
C LEU A 230 -0.96 19.54 -10.86
N TYR A 231 -1.93 19.96 -10.05
CA TYR A 231 -2.84 19.04 -9.36
C TYR A 231 -3.67 18.24 -10.37
N ALA A 232 -4.24 18.89 -11.40
CA ALA A 232 -5.04 18.22 -12.42
C ALA A 232 -4.23 17.17 -13.21
N LEU A 233 -3.00 17.50 -13.60
CA LEU A 233 -2.10 16.56 -14.27
C LEU A 233 -1.70 15.41 -13.35
N ALA A 234 -1.47 15.68 -12.06
CA ALA A 234 -1.15 14.63 -11.09
C ALA A 234 -2.31 13.64 -10.93
N GLU A 235 -3.57 14.10 -10.85
CA GLU A 235 -4.75 13.23 -10.77
C GLU A 235 -4.88 12.32 -12.01
N ILE A 236 -4.70 12.88 -13.22
CA ILE A 236 -4.74 12.11 -14.48
C ILE A 236 -3.67 11.02 -14.47
N ASN A 237 -2.44 11.39 -14.12
CA ASN A 237 -1.33 10.45 -14.09
C ASN A 237 -1.45 9.42 -12.96
N GLN A 238 -2.02 9.80 -11.81
CA GLN A 238 -2.32 8.88 -10.71
C GLN A 238 -3.35 7.84 -11.11
N GLU A 239 -4.42 8.22 -11.82
CA GLU A 239 -5.41 7.25 -12.30
C GLU A 239 -4.83 6.33 -13.39
N ARG A 240 -3.93 6.84 -14.24
CA ARG A 240 -3.18 6.00 -15.19
C ARG A 240 -2.26 5.03 -14.45
N LEU A 241 -1.54 5.50 -13.43
CA LEU A 241 -0.67 4.70 -12.59
C LEU A 241 -1.44 3.63 -11.81
N LYS A 242 -2.59 3.94 -11.24
CA LYS A 242 -3.46 2.96 -10.58
C LYS A 242 -3.80 1.81 -11.53
N LYS A 243 -4.21 2.12 -12.77
CA LYS A 243 -4.66 1.12 -13.75
C LYS A 243 -3.51 0.27 -14.31
N LYS A 244 -2.36 0.88 -14.59
CA LYS A 244 -1.23 0.22 -15.26
C LYS A 244 -0.15 -0.27 -14.29
N GLY A 245 -0.04 0.34 -13.12
CA GLY A 245 0.87 0.02 -12.04
C GLY A 245 0.19 -0.78 -10.92
N ASP A 246 -0.67 -0.16 -10.10
CA ASP A 246 -1.23 -0.84 -8.91
C ASP A 246 -1.95 -2.15 -9.26
N TRP A 247 -2.83 -2.11 -10.27
CA TRP A 247 -3.67 -3.26 -10.65
C TRP A 247 -2.87 -4.41 -11.27
N SER A 248 -1.70 -4.12 -11.85
CA SER A 248 -0.82 -5.14 -12.44
C SER A 248 0.16 -5.70 -11.42
N LEU A 249 0.71 -4.83 -10.55
CA LEU A 249 1.72 -5.14 -9.55
C LEU A 249 1.13 -5.83 -8.33
N TYR A 250 0.14 -5.20 -7.69
CA TYR A 250 -0.23 -5.53 -6.32
C TYR A 250 -0.79 -6.96 -6.17
N PRO A 251 -1.67 -7.45 -7.07
CA PRO A 251 -2.13 -8.84 -7.01
C PRO A 251 -0.97 -9.85 -7.14
N ARG A 252 0.06 -9.56 -7.95
CA ARG A 252 1.19 -10.47 -8.16
C ARG A 252 2.10 -10.52 -6.94
N VAL A 253 2.37 -9.38 -6.32
CA VAL A 253 3.17 -9.32 -5.08
C VAL A 253 2.44 -10.03 -3.94
N VAL A 254 1.11 -9.89 -3.83
CA VAL A 254 0.30 -10.64 -2.84
C VAL A 254 0.45 -12.14 -3.03
N GLU A 255 0.38 -12.64 -4.26
CA GLU A 255 0.56 -14.06 -4.57
C GLU A 255 1.97 -14.56 -4.23
N ASP A 256 3.02 -13.82 -4.61
CA ASP A 256 4.40 -14.21 -4.28
C ASP A 256 4.72 -14.11 -2.79
N PHE A 257 4.17 -13.11 -2.10
CA PHE A 257 4.24 -13.03 -0.64
C PHE A 257 3.59 -14.25 0.02
N ALA A 258 2.39 -14.62 -0.43
CA ALA A 258 1.68 -15.80 0.06
C ALA A 258 2.40 -17.13 -0.23
N ARG A 259 3.14 -17.23 -1.34
CA ARG A 259 4.02 -18.37 -1.65
C ARG A 259 5.26 -18.45 -0.76
N GLY A 260 5.53 -17.42 0.04
CA GLY A 260 6.77 -17.31 0.79
C GLY A 260 7.97 -17.02 -0.11
N CYS A 261 7.79 -16.25 -1.20
CA CYS A 261 8.88 -15.85 -2.08
C CYS A 261 9.74 -14.71 -1.52
N PHE A 262 9.36 -14.12 -0.39
CA PHE A 262 10.08 -13.04 0.28
C PHE A 262 10.53 -13.44 1.69
N ALA A 263 11.75 -13.04 2.04
CA ALA A 263 12.33 -13.26 3.36
C ALA A 263 13.26 -12.10 3.73
N GLU A 264 13.75 -12.14 4.96
CA GLU A 264 14.78 -11.23 5.47
C GLU A 264 16.02 -12.03 5.88
N ASP A 265 17.20 -11.52 5.54
CA ASP A 265 18.47 -12.06 6.06
C ASP A 265 18.73 -11.59 7.50
N GLU A 266 19.78 -12.11 8.12
CA GLU A 266 20.14 -11.78 9.51
C GLU A 266 20.59 -10.32 9.72
N ASN A 267 20.89 -9.59 8.64
CA ASN A 267 21.23 -8.16 8.67
C ASN A 267 20.03 -7.27 8.31
N GLY A 268 18.83 -7.84 8.18
CA GLY A 268 17.63 -7.10 7.82
C GLY A 268 17.49 -6.82 6.33
N ALA A 269 18.28 -7.44 5.43
CA ALA A 269 18.16 -7.21 3.99
C ALA A 269 17.09 -8.08 3.35
N LEU A 270 16.43 -7.53 2.32
CA LEU A 270 15.39 -8.24 1.58
C LEU A 270 15.99 -9.38 0.75
N LEU A 271 15.38 -10.55 0.89
CA LEU A 271 15.64 -11.73 0.07
C LEU A 271 14.41 -12.05 -0.78
N TRP A 272 14.65 -12.49 -2.01
CA TRP A 272 13.62 -12.94 -2.93
C TRP A 272 13.99 -14.26 -3.59
N ARG A 273 13.00 -15.05 -3.99
CA ARG A 273 13.15 -16.26 -4.82
C ARG A 273 12.03 -16.32 -5.85
N ALA A 274 12.32 -16.85 -7.03
CA ALA A 274 11.35 -16.94 -8.12
C ALA A 274 10.21 -17.92 -7.84
N THR A 275 10.50 -19.00 -7.10
CA THR A 275 9.54 -20.04 -6.71
C THR A 275 9.88 -20.54 -5.30
N PRO A 276 8.96 -21.24 -4.62
CA PRO A 276 9.23 -21.83 -3.30
C PRO A 276 10.42 -22.80 -3.24
N ASP A 277 10.81 -23.40 -4.38
CA ASP A 277 11.93 -24.34 -4.46
C ASP A 277 13.23 -23.68 -4.93
N ALA A 278 13.17 -22.43 -5.40
CA ALA A 278 14.34 -21.68 -5.82
C ALA A 278 15.14 -21.16 -4.61
N PRO A 279 16.47 -21.01 -4.74
CA PRO A 279 17.28 -20.39 -3.72
C PRO A 279 16.91 -18.91 -3.55
N PHE A 280 17.02 -18.41 -2.33
CA PHE A 280 16.92 -16.98 -2.05
C PHE A 280 18.13 -16.24 -2.60
N VAL A 281 17.87 -15.09 -3.21
CA VAL A 281 18.87 -14.10 -3.61
C VAL A 281 18.58 -12.78 -2.89
N ARG A 282 19.63 -12.06 -2.51
CA ARG A 282 19.49 -10.74 -1.92
C ARG A 282 19.13 -9.72 -2.98
N VAL A 283 18.13 -8.89 -2.72
CA VAL A 283 17.62 -7.89 -3.67
C VAL A 283 17.35 -6.58 -2.94
N ARG A 284 17.35 -5.48 -3.69
CA ARG A 284 16.78 -4.20 -3.23
C ARG A 284 15.25 -4.20 -3.37
N THR A 285 14.77 -4.75 -4.48
CA THR A 285 13.34 -4.94 -4.82
C THR A 285 13.22 -5.90 -6.01
N VAL A 286 11.99 -6.11 -6.51
CA VAL A 286 11.71 -6.90 -7.72
C VAL A 286 10.82 -6.08 -8.65
N GLU A 287 11.22 -5.94 -9.91
CA GLU A 287 10.36 -5.35 -10.94
C GLU A 287 9.41 -6.42 -11.49
N TYR A 288 8.11 -6.16 -11.44
CA TYR A 288 7.08 -7.04 -11.95
C TYR A 288 6.67 -6.58 -13.36
N ALA A 289 7.29 -7.20 -14.38
CA ALA A 289 7.03 -6.92 -15.78
C ALA A 289 6.03 -7.89 -16.41
N ALA A 290 5.41 -7.51 -17.53
CA ALA A 290 4.45 -8.37 -18.22
C ALA A 290 5.01 -9.76 -18.58
N ASN A 291 6.32 -9.86 -18.82
CA ASN A 291 7.01 -11.10 -19.19
C ASN A 291 7.61 -11.88 -18.00
N GLY A 292 7.55 -11.37 -16.76
CA GLY A 292 8.17 -12.03 -15.62
C GLY A 292 8.43 -11.15 -14.42
N CYS A 293 9.34 -11.60 -13.56
CA CYS A 293 9.81 -10.85 -12.39
C CYS A 293 11.33 -10.68 -12.54
N ASN A 294 11.80 -9.44 -12.49
CA ASN A 294 13.21 -9.09 -12.65
C ASN A 294 13.76 -8.63 -11.29
N PRO A 295 14.65 -9.39 -10.64
CA PRO A 295 15.25 -8.95 -9.38
C PRO A 295 16.11 -7.70 -9.61
N VAL A 296 15.92 -6.68 -8.78
CA VAL A 296 16.71 -5.46 -8.78
C VAL A 296 17.70 -5.57 -7.63
N PHE A 297 18.99 -5.70 -7.97
CA PHE A 297 20.07 -5.76 -6.99
C PHE A 297 20.43 -4.34 -6.51
N GLY A 298 20.88 -4.25 -5.25
CA GLY A 298 21.36 -3.02 -4.63
C GLY A 298 22.88 -3.04 -4.48
#